data_AF-A0A2E2C640-F1
#
_entry.id   AF-A0A2E2C640-F1
#
_cell.length_a   1.000
_cell.length_b   1.000
_cell.length_c   1.000
_cell.angle_alpha   90.00
_cell.angle_beta   90.00
_cell.angle_gamma   90.00
#
_symmetry.space_group_name_H-M   'P 1'
#
loop_
_entity.id
_entity.type
_entity.pdbx_description
1 polymer ?
#
loop_
_entity_poly.entity_id
_entity_poly.type
_entity_poly.pdbx_seq_one_letter_code
_entity_poly.pdbx_strand_id
1 'polypeptide(L)'
;MSQPFHPTIIRNGKTYKAKTWSIRYPDAKGIRQQENGFTTRDEAAIRLRDAKREVNEERAGIRTPRIIQNEKPLSEHLDDFQKSLEDREISPAQVMLVTGRLRRAFDTMGILLLSDLNGNRFQTYLASLRKKGRSQQTCKHIVRHAKQFANFLLEDERIETDPFRKVRPIKVSERCHQRRALTSEECTKLLKAARKCSPLYGLSGPDQEVLFLVALNTGFRATELSHMEVANLQLADEYPHISLSASQTKNRDEARIPLRDPGVVQFLKAWIAGKPRSAKLWPGNWAKSRGGGKMIKPALEAAEIPYEVDGRKADFHALRYTFITNLIKAGETPAYVQRLARHSDINLTYRVYSDLGLEDLYHGMLRSRQTPHSQTGESQENSLQEQGDKSPDDQPDDSNSSESVAQNVAHFSDSEGLSSSSDVTGGDKDDEDSRPQKDKHSTPQSQKATGDNSSCRSMSQQKQKRRGGDSPPGWFQT
;
A
#
# COMPACT_ATOMS: atom_id res chain seq x y z
N MET A 1 9.65 44.57 -41.60
CA MET A 1 9.26 43.88 -40.34
C MET A 1 10.08 44.43 -39.20
N SER A 2 9.50 44.72 -38.02
CA SER A 2 10.27 45.13 -36.83
C SER A 2 11.18 43.97 -36.38
N GLN A 3 12.49 44.23 -36.34
CA GLN A 3 13.50 43.37 -35.72
C GLN A 3 13.83 43.88 -34.29
N PRO A 4 14.48 43.07 -33.43
CA PRO A 4 15.10 43.57 -32.21
C PRO A 4 16.11 44.69 -32.51
N PHE A 5 16.19 45.68 -31.63
CA PHE A 5 17.06 46.85 -31.79
C PHE A 5 17.66 47.29 -30.45
N HIS A 6 18.76 48.04 -30.49
CA HIS A 6 19.25 48.77 -29.32
C HIS A 6 18.54 50.12 -29.22
N PRO A 7 17.83 50.43 -28.12
CA PRO A 7 17.15 51.71 -27.98
C PRO A 7 18.16 52.85 -27.83
N THR A 8 17.79 54.00 -28.38
CA THR A 8 18.58 55.23 -28.32
C THR A 8 18.33 55.94 -27.00
N ILE A 9 19.39 56.24 -26.25
CA ILE A 9 19.37 56.99 -25.00
C ILE A 9 20.08 58.33 -25.24
N ILE A 10 19.42 59.45 -24.91
CA ILE A 10 20.03 60.77 -24.92
C ILE A 10 20.51 61.08 -23.49
N ARG A 11 21.79 61.42 -23.34
CA ARG A 11 22.38 61.85 -22.06
C ARG A 11 23.31 63.04 -22.32
N ASN A 12 23.09 64.14 -21.60
CA ASN A 12 23.88 65.38 -21.72
C ASN A 12 24.01 65.87 -23.17
N GLY A 13 22.90 65.88 -23.92
CA GLY A 13 22.85 66.31 -25.33
C GLY A 13 23.53 65.36 -26.32
N LYS A 14 24.15 64.25 -25.85
CA LYS A 14 24.80 63.23 -26.69
C LYS A 14 23.94 61.97 -26.78
N THR A 15 24.01 61.32 -27.93
CA THR A 15 23.15 60.19 -28.30
C THR A 15 23.93 58.88 -28.20
N TYR A 16 23.42 57.93 -27.40
CA TYR A 16 24.04 56.64 -27.12
C TYR A 16 23.08 55.49 -27.50
N LYS A 17 23.61 54.30 -27.79
CA LYS A 17 22.82 53.06 -27.86
C LYS A 17 22.88 52.35 -26.51
N ALA A 18 21.74 51.85 -26.02
CA ALA A 18 21.71 51.03 -24.82
C ALA A 18 22.44 49.69 -25.04
N LYS A 19 23.04 49.13 -23.98
CA LYS A 19 23.74 47.84 -24.03
C LYS A 19 22.78 46.65 -24.20
N THR A 20 21.54 46.77 -23.72
CA THR A 20 20.51 45.74 -23.85
C THR A 20 19.76 45.85 -25.17
N TRP A 21 19.19 44.72 -25.60
CA TRP A 21 18.27 44.67 -26.73
C TRP A 21 16.85 45.06 -26.27
N SER A 22 16.06 45.52 -27.23
CA SER A 22 14.66 45.88 -27.02
C SER A 22 13.84 45.51 -28.26
N ILE A 23 12.55 45.33 -28.05
CA ILE A 23 11.60 44.89 -29.07
C ILE A 23 10.41 45.84 -29.11
N ARG A 24 9.82 46.02 -30.28
CA ARG A 24 8.63 46.84 -30.45
C ARG A 24 7.63 46.14 -31.35
N TYR A 25 6.41 45.99 -30.84
CA TYR A 25 5.30 45.33 -31.52
C TYR A 25 4.00 46.10 -31.21
N PRO A 26 3.01 46.13 -32.12
CA PRO A 26 1.70 46.66 -31.79
C PRO A 26 0.94 45.61 -30.95
N ASP A 27 0.11 46.04 -29.99
CA ASP A 27 -0.84 45.16 -29.30
C ASP A 27 -2.11 44.90 -30.13
N ALA A 28 -3.07 44.15 -29.59
CA ALA A 28 -4.31 43.85 -30.31
C ALA A 28 -5.14 45.09 -30.67
N LYS A 29 -5.06 46.16 -29.88
CA LYS A 29 -5.75 47.44 -30.12
C LYS A 29 -4.97 48.36 -31.06
N GLY A 30 -3.79 47.94 -31.52
CA GLY A 30 -2.92 48.68 -32.44
C GLY A 30 -1.95 49.64 -31.77
N ILE A 31 -1.94 49.72 -30.44
CA ILE A 31 -1.06 50.60 -29.67
C ILE A 31 0.35 50.00 -29.66
N ARG A 32 1.39 50.83 -29.82
CA ARG A 32 2.78 50.35 -29.88
C ARG A 32 3.32 50.04 -28.49
N GLN A 33 3.53 48.77 -28.20
CA GLN A 33 4.22 48.30 -27.00
C GLN A 33 5.72 48.17 -27.25
N GLN A 34 6.52 48.39 -26.20
CA GLN A 34 7.98 48.25 -26.24
C GLN A 34 8.48 47.58 -24.96
N GLU A 35 9.12 46.42 -25.11
CA GLU A 35 9.82 45.73 -24.02
C GLU A 35 11.33 45.93 -24.18
N ASN A 36 12.01 46.17 -23.06
CA ASN A 36 13.45 46.45 -23.00
C ASN A 36 14.12 45.51 -22.00
N GLY A 37 15.43 45.25 -22.19
CA GLY A 37 16.25 44.58 -21.17
C GLY A 37 16.80 43.21 -21.54
N PHE A 38 16.51 42.71 -22.75
CA PHE A 38 17.05 41.43 -23.22
C PHE A 38 18.57 41.49 -23.35
N THR A 39 19.22 40.42 -22.92
CA THR A 39 20.69 40.34 -22.88
C THR A 39 21.25 40.01 -24.27
N THR A 40 20.55 39.17 -25.03
CA THR A 40 20.98 38.75 -26.38
C THR A 40 19.96 39.10 -27.46
N ARG A 41 20.43 39.15 -28.71
CA ARG A 41 19.58 39.37 -29.89
C ARG A 41 18.58 38.23 -30.08
N ASP A 42 18.99 36.99 -29.78
CA ASP A 42 18.20 35.80 -30.04
C ASP A 42 17.09 35.62 -29.00
N GLU A 43 17.38 35.89 -27.73
CA GLU A 43 16.38 36.02 -26.65
C GLU A 43 15.30 37.06 -27.03
N ALA A 44 15.72 38.25 -27.48
CA ALA A 44 14.82 39.28 -27.99
C ALA A 44 14.04 38.82 -29.24
N ALA A 45 14.65 38.04 -30.13
CA ALA A 45 14.00 37.53 -31.35
C ALA A 45 13.03 36.36 -31.09
N ILE A 46 13.21 35.62 -29.99
CA ILE A 46 12.25 34.63 -29.49
C ILE A 46 11.05 35.37 -28.88
N ARG A 47 11.27 36.25 -27.89
CA ARG A 47 10.19 37.02 -27.26
C ARG A 47 9.38 37.85 -28.27
N LEU A 48 10.02 38.44 -29.29
CA LEU A 48 9.33 39.16 -30.36
C LEU A 48 8.53 38.25 -31.31
N ARG A 49 8.84 36.95 -31.41
CA ARG A 49 7.99 35.98 -32.11
C ARG A 49 6.79 35.59 -31.25
N ASP A 50 7.00 35.32 -29.97
CA ASP A 50 5.92 34.98 -29.03
C ASP A 50 4.93 36.14 -28.86
N ALA A 51 5.41 37.37 -28.63
CA ALA A 51 4.57 38.56 -28.55
C ALA A 51 3.75 38.84 -29.82
N LYS A 52 4.29 38.53 -31.01
CA LYS A 52 3.55 38.62 -32.28
C LYS A 52 2.51 37.51 -32.42
N ARG A 53 2.78 36.31 -31.88
CA ARG A 53 1.81 35.20 -31.84
C ARG A 53 0.66 35.57 -30.90
N GLU A 54 0.95 35.95 -29.66
CA GLU A 54 0.00 36.43 -28.66
C GLU A 54 -0.95 37.52 -29.21
N VAL A 55 -0.39 38.55 -29.86
CA VAL A 55 -1.19 39.64 -30.46
C VAL A 55 -2.01 39.18 -31.66
N ASN A 56 -1.50 38.28 -32.50
CA ASN A 56 -2.27 37.76 -33.64
C ASN A 56 -3.43 36.88 -33.16
N GLU A 57 -3.24 36.08 -32.10
CA GLU A 57 -4.27 35.28 -31.45
C GLU A 57 -5.36 36.20 -30.84
N GLU A 58 -4.97 37.23 -30.09
CA GLU A 58 -5.89 38.21 -29.50
C GLU A 58 -6.68 39.00 -30.58
N ARG A 59 -6.01 39.43 -31.66
CA ARG A 59 -6.67 40.13 -32.80
C ARG A 59 -7.63 39.26 -33.60
N ALA A 60 -7.34 37.97 -33.71
CA ALA A 60 -8.21 37.03 -34.42
C ALA A 60 -9.44 36.64 -33.58
N GLY A 61 -9.57 37.14 -32.34
CA GLY A 61 -10.61 36.69 -31.41
C GLY A 61 -10.43 35.23 -30.97
N ILE A 62 -9.28 34.62 -31.27
CA ILE A 62 -8.95 33.24 -30.92
C ILE A 62 -8.55 33.27 -29.44
N ARG A 63 -9.56 33.13 -28.57
CA ARG A 63 -9.33 32.72 -27.19
C ARG A 63 -8.54 31.42 -27.23
N THR A 64 -7.28 31.44 -26.81
CA THR A 64 -6.47 30.21 -26.77
C THR A 64 -7.20 29.17 -25.92
N PRO A 65 -7.12 27.86 -26.24
CA PRO A 65 -7.87 26.82 -25.53
C PRO A 65 -7.71 26.92 -24.01
N ARG A 66 -6.50 27.26 -23.55
CA ARG A 66 -6.18 27.49 -22.15
C ARG A 66 -6.92 28.67 -21.48
N ILE A 67 -7.16 29.77 -22.17
CA ILE A 67 -7.98 30.89 -21.63
C ILE A 67 -9.42 30.42 -21.44
N ILE A 68 -9.97 29.67 -22.41
CA ILE A 68 -11.32 29.09 -22.33
C ILE A 68 -11.41 28.10 -21.16
N GLN A 69 -10.39 27.25 -20.98
CA GLN A 69 -10.36 26.29 -19.87
C GLN A 69 -10.21 26.99 -18.51
N ASN A 70 -9.45 28.08 -18.39
CA ASN A 70 -9.32 28.84 -17.12
C ASN A 70 -10.62 29.50 -16.63
N GLU A 71 -11.56 29.80 -17.54
CA GLU A 71 -12.89 30.34 -17.19
C GLU A 71 -13.85 29.27 -16.66
N LYS A 72 -13.54 27.97 -16.85
CA LYS A 72 -14.40 26.87 -16.37
C LYS A 72 -14.24 26.61 -14.87
N PRO A 73 -15.31 26.15 -14.20
CA PRO A 73 -15.22 25.69 -12.82
C PRO A 73 -14.39 24.40 -12.72
N LEU A 74 -13.69 24.25 -11.60
CA LEU A 74 -12.88 23.08 -11.27
C LEU A 74 -13.69 21.76 -11.34
N SER A 75 -15.00 21.81 -11.10
CA SER A 75 -15.90 20.67 -11.25
C SER A 75 -15.87 20.07 -12.65
N GLU A 76 -15.92 20.89 -13.70
CA GLU A 76 -15.87 20.40 -15.09
C GLU A 76 -14.52 19.75 -15.40
N HIS A 77 -13.42 20.30 -14.91
CA HIS A 77 -12.11 19.66 -15.08
C HIS A 77 -11.97 18.35 -14.31
N LEU A 78 -12.68 18.19 -13.19
CA LEU A 78 -12.76 16.92 -12.45
C LEU A 78 -13.68 15.90 -13.13
N ASP A 79 -14.68 16.36 -13.89
CA ASP A 79 -15.54 15.53 -14.73
C ASP A 79 -14.76 15.04 -15.98
N ASP A 80 -14.02 15.92 -16.64
CA ASP A 80 -13.09 15.56 -17.73
C ASP A 80 -12.00 14.59 -17.26
N PHE A 81 -11.42 14.84 -16.08
CA PHE A 81 -10.44 13.93 -15.48
C PHE A 81 -11.07 12.60 -15.07
N GLN A 82 -12.32 12.59 -14.61
CA GLN A 82 -13.04 11.35 -14.34
C GLN A 82 -13.20 10.54 -15.62
N LYS A 83 -13.68 11.17 -16.69
CA LYS A 83 -13.86 10.54 -17.99
C LYS A 83 -12.54 10.00 -18.55
N SER A 84 -11.44 10.75 -18.48
CA SER A 84 -10.13 10.28 -18.97
C SER A 84 -9.55 9.12 -18.16
N LEU A 85 -10.02 8.87 -16.93
CA LEU A 85 -9.71 7.64 -16.19
C LEU A 85 -10.60 6.47 -16.62
N GLU A 86 -11.87 6.72 -16.95
CA GLU A 86 -12.84 5.73 -17.46
C GLU A 86 -12.43 5.24 -18.86
N ASP A 87 -12.06 6.15 -19.77
CA ASP A 87 -11.54 5.87 -21.12
C ASP A 87 -10.24 5.04 -21.11
N ARG A 88 -9.51 5.03 -19.98
CA ARG A 88 -8.29 4.24 -19.74
C ARG A 88 -8.57 2.86 -19.13
N GLU A 89 -9.82 2.39 -19.20
CA GLU A 89 -10.31 1.13 -18.63
C GLU A 89 -10.00 0.93 -17.13
N ILE A 90 -9.84 2.01 -16.37
CA ILE A 90 -9.61 1.92 -14.93
C ILE A 90 -10.92 1.48 -14.26
N SER A 91 -10.83 0.52 -13.33
CA SER A 91 -11.99 0.02 -12.58
C SER A 91 -12.86 1.17 -12.04
N PRO A 92 -14.19 1.18 -12.25
CA PRO A 92 -15.07 2.26 -11.81
C PRO A 92 -14.97 2.56 -10.30
N ALA A 93 -14.77 1.53 -9.47
CA ALA A 93 -14.56 1.69 -8.04
C ALA A 93 -13.24 2.42 -7.70
N GLN A 94 -12.21 2.29 -8.54
CA GLN A 94 -10.97 3.05 -8.43
C GLN A 94 -11.15 4.48 -8.93
N VAL A 95 -11.84 4.70 -10.07
CA VAL A 95 -12.17 6.04 -10.58
C VAL A 95 -12.88 6.85 -9.50
N MET A 96 -14.02 6.35 -9.00
CA MET A 96 -14.80 6.99 -7.94
C MET A 96 -13.99 7.26 -6.66
N LEU A 97 -13.04 6.38 -6.32
CA LEU A 97 -12.15 6.57 -5.17
C LEU A 97 -11.09 7.67 -5.41
N VAL A 98 -10.61 7.84 -6.64
CA VAL A 98 -9.69 8.92 -7.01
C VAL A 98 -10.43 10.25 -7.05
N THR A 99 -11.49 10.34 -7.87
CA THR A 99 -12.23 11.59 -8.14
C THR A 99 -12.96 12.07 -6.89
N GLY A 100 -13.64 11.18 -6.15
CA GLY A 100 -14.34 11.50 -4.91
C GLY A 100 -13.42 11.94 -3.76
N ARG A 101 -12.13 11.54 -3.76
CA ARG A 101 -11.12 12.09 -2.83
C ARG A 101 -10.67 13.48 -3.22
N LEU A 102 -10.56 13.76 -4.52
CA LEU A 102 -10.15 15.07 -5.04
C LEU A 102 -11.25 16.11 -4.84
N ARG A 103 -12.49 15.82 -5.29
CA ARG A 103 -13.67 16.69 -5.06
C ARG A 103 -13.74 17.07 -3.58
N ARG A 104 -13.86 16.08 -2.68
CA ARG A 104 -13.90 16.31 -1.22
C ARG A 104 -12.72 17.14 -0.68
N ALA A 105 -11.52 17.03 -1.25
CA ALA A 105 -10.38 17.85 -0.84
C ALA A 105 -10.51 19.30 -1.32
N PHE A 106 -10.87 19.50 -2.59
CA PHE A 106 -11.04 20.82 -3.19
C PHE A 106 -12.27 21.56 -2.64
N ASP A 107 -13.40 20.86 -2.45
CA ASP A 107 -14.60 21.37 -1.79
C ASP A 107 -14.29 21.87 -0.36
N THR A 108 -13.58 21.05 0.44
CA THR A 108 -13.20 21.42 1.82
C THR A 108 -12.25 22.62 1.87
N MET A 109 -11.47 22.85 0.80
CA MET A 109 -10.58 24.00 0.70
C MET A 109 -11.24 25.24 0.10
N GLY A 110 -12.44 25.14 -0.49
CA GLY A 110 -13.06 26.23 -1.25
C GLY A 110 -12.22 26.63 -2.47
N ILE A 111 -11.97 25.68 -3.37
CA ILE A 111 -11.25 25.89 -4.64
C ILE A 111 -12.27 25.77 -5.76
N LEU A 112 -12.53 26.86 -6.48
CA LEU A 112 -13.59 26.93 -7.50
C LEU A 112 -13.03 26.97 -8.92
N LEU A 113 -11.84 27.53 -9.13
CA LEU A 113 -11.17 27.67 -10.43
C LEU A 113 -9.79 26.99 -10.42
N LEU A 114 -9.21 26.75 -11.61
CA LEU A 114 -7.83 26.26 -11.73
C LEU A 114 -6.80 27.20 -11.08
N SER A 115 -7.03 28.51 -11.14
CA SER A 115 -6.19 29.55 -10.51
C SER A 115 -6.11 29.43 -8.99
N ASP A 116 -7.10 28.82 -8.34
CA ASP A 116 -7.15 28.66 -6.88
C ASP A 116 -6.24 27.52 -6.37
N LEU A 117 -5.76 26.66 -7.27
CA LEU A 117 -4.94 25.49 -6.96
C LEU A 117 -3.58 25.91 -6.41
N ASN A 118 -3.40 25.77 -5.10
CA ASN A 118 -2.20 26.23 -4.41
C ASN A 118 -1.60 25.13 -3.51
N GLY A 119 -0.34 24.78 -3.76
CA GLY A 119 0.39 23.74 -3.02
C GLY A 119 0.57 24.02 -1.52
N ASN A 120 0.52 25.28 -1.07
CA ASN A 120 0.56 25.63 0.36
C ASN A 120 -0.81 25.41 1.01
N ARG A 121 -1.91 25.88 0.39
CA ARG A 121 -3.29 25.56 0.85
C ARG A 121 -3.48 24.05 0.98
N PHE A 122 -3.02 23.28 0.00
CA PHE A 122 -3.09 21.82 0.00
C PHE A 122 -2.25 21.17 1.13
N GLN A 123 -1.07 21.70 1.45
CA GLN A 123 -0.29 21.23 2.60
C GLN A 123 -0.98 21.52 3.93
N THR A 124 -1.56 22.71 4.11
CA THR A 124 -2.36 23.06 5.29
C THR A 124 -3.58 22.14 5.43
N TYR A 125 -4.27 21.84 4.33
CA TYR A 125 -5.36 20.86 4.31
C TYR A 125 -4.90 19.47 4.78
N LEU A 126 -3.78 18.96 4.25
CA LEU A 126 -3.21 17.66 4.63
C LEU A 126 -2.73 17.63 6.10
N ALA A 127 -2.30 18.76 6.66
CA ALA A 127 -2.02 18.88 8.08
C ALA A 127 -3.30 18.84 8.91
N SER A 128 -4.36 19.54 8.48
CA SER A 128 -5.67 19.51 9.15
C SER A 128 -6.29 18.10 9.19
N LEU A 129 -6.14 17.31 8.12
CA LEU A 129 -6.59 15.92 8.08
C LEU A 129 -5.86 15.05 9.11
N ARG A 130 -4.54 15.23 9.27
CA ARG A 130 -3.75 14.50 10.28
C ARG A 130 -4.17 14.89 11.70
N LYS A 131 -4.40 16.19 11.96
CA LYS A 131 -4.95 16.67 13.25
C LYS A 131 -6.34 16.09 13.53
N LYS A 132 -7.15 15.84 12.50
CA LYS A 132 -8.45 15.11 12.56
C LYS A 132 -8.30 13.58 12.57
N GLY A 133 -7.13 13.03 12.90
CA GLY A 133 -6.91 11.58 13.05
C GLY A 133 -6.87 10.78 11.74
N ARG A 134 -6.77 11.40 10.56
CA ARG A 134 -6.62 10.65 9.30
C ARG A 134 -5.20 10.07 9.17
N SER A 135 -5.13 8.79 8.84
CA SER A 135 -3.85 8.07 8.72
C SER A 135 -2.92 8.68 7.66
N GLN A 136 -1.62 8.62 7.92
CA GLN A 136 -0.57 9.08 6.99
C GLN A 136 -0.72 8.44 5.60
N GLN A 137 -1.08 7.15 5.55
CA GLN A 137 -1.38 6.43 4.30
C GLN A 137 -2.53 7.05 3.51
N THR A 138 -3.61 7.48 4.16
CA THR A 138 -4.74 8.16 3.49
C THR A 138 -4.28 9.49 2.91
N CYS A 139 -3.51 10.27 3.67
CA CYS A 139 -2.95 11.53 3.20
C CYS A 139 -1.99 11.32 2.01
N LYS A 140 -1.16 10.27 2.04
CA LYS A 140 -0.28 9.88 0.92
C LYS A 140 -1.07 9.56 -0.35
N HIS A 141 -2.22 8.88 -0.23
CA HIS A 141 -3.10 8.64 -1.38
C HIS A 141 -3.69 9.95 -1.95
N ILE A 142 -4.11 10.89 -1.10
CA ILE A 142 -4.63 12.20 -1.54
C ILE A 142 -3.54 12.98 -2.30
N VAL A 143 -2.29 13.00 -1.81
CA VAL A 143 -1.15 13.61 -2.53
C VAL A 143 -0.92 12.94 -3.89
N ARG A 144 -0.95 11.60 -3.96
CA ARG A 144 -0.78 10.87 -5.23
C ARG A 144 -1.88 11.23 -6.24
N HIS A 145 -3.13 11.29 -5.82
CA HIS A 145 -4.25 11.64 -6.68
C HIS A 145 -4.17 13.10 -7.16
N ALA A 146 -3.75 14.03 -6.30
CA ALA A 146 -3.61 15.44 -6.67
C ALA A 146 -2.51 15.64 -7.73
N LYS A 147 -1.38 14.92 -7.62
CA LYS A 147 -0.33 14.93 -8.66
C LYS A 147 -0.79 14.24 -9.95
N GLN A 148 -1.58 13.16 -9.86
CA GLN A 148 -2.17 12.52 -11.03
C GLN A 148 -3.12 13.48 -11.79
N PHE A 149 -3.92 14.27 -11.07
CA PHE A 149 -4.79 15.29 -11.65
C PHE A 149 -3.99 16.45 -12.25
N ALA A 150 -2.97 16.97 -11.56
CA ALA A 150 -2.10 18.01 -12.11
C ALA A 150 -1.34 17.57 -13.37
N ASN A 151 -0.90 16.31 -13.43
CA ASN A 151 -0.33 15.76 -14.67
C ASN A 151 -1.35 15.75 -15.82
N PHE A 152 -2.58 15.32 -15.58
CA PHE A 152 -3.65 15.38 -16.58
C PHE A 152 -3.91 16.83 -17.06
N LEU A 153 -3.93 17.80 -16.16
CA LEU A 153 -4.08 19.22 -16.52
C LEU A 153 -2.89 19.78 -17.32
N LEU A 154 -1.67 19.23 -17.13
CA LEU A 154 -0.49 19.58 -17.91
C LEU A 154 -0.49 18.91 -19.29
N GLU A 155 -0.87 17.61 -19.35
CA GLU A 155 -0.97 16.82 -20.57
C GLU A 155 -2.04 17.38 -21.53
N ASP A 156 -3.14 17.95 -21.01
CA ASP A 156 -4.21 18.61 -21.78
C ASP A 156 -4.00 20.16 -21.87
N GLU A 157 -2.79 20.65 -21.62
CA GLU A 157 -2.35 22.06 -21.73
C GLU A 157 -3.20 23.11 -20.98
N ARG A 158 -3.98 22.69 -19.97
CA ARG A 158 -4.85 23.56 -19.16
C ARG A 158 -4.05 24.43 -18.18
N ILE A 159 -2.90 23.93 -17.72
CA ILE A 159 -2.00 24.65 -16.80
C ILE A 159 -0.55 24.61 -17.30
N GLU A 160 0.26 25.61 -16.92
CA GLU A 160 1.69 25.70 -17.27
C GLU A 160 2.61 24.97 -16.29
N THR A 161 2.21 24.87 -15.01
CA THR A 161 3.06 24.34 -13.94
C THR A 161 2.25 23.52 -12.95
N ASP A 162 2.82 22.42 -12.45
CA ASP A 162 2.20 21.58 -11.41
C ASP A 162 2.07 22.37 -10.08
N PRO A 163 0.86 22.73 -9.62
CA PRO A 163 0.65 23.47 -8.36
C PRO A 163 1.05 22.65 -7.13
N PHE A 164 1.17 21.32 -7.27
CA PHE A 164 1.58 20.40 -6.22
C PHE A 164 3.05 19.98 -6.33
N ARG A 165 3.86 20.59 -7.21
CA ARG A 165 5.28 20.23 -7.43
C ARG A 165 6.09 20.27 -6.14
N LYS A 166 5.89 21.32 -5.35
CA LYS A 166 6.56 21.56 -4.05
C LYS A 166 5.95 20.75 -2.89
N VAL A 167 4.84 20.03 -3.08
CA VAL A 167 4.21 19.22 -2.04
C VAL A 167 5.08 17.98 -1.78
N ARG A 168 5.72 17.97 -0.61
CA ARG A 168 6.62 16.89 -0.17
C ARG A 168 5.85 15.55 -0.06
N PRO A 169 6.42 14.42 -0.51
CA PRO A 169 5.80 13.12 -0.35
C PRO A 169 5.71 12.76 1.14
N ILE A 170 4.56 12.24 1.56
CA ILE A 170 4.34 11.80 2.93
C ILE A 170 5.05 10.46 3.12
N LYS A 171 6.14 10.45 3.89
CA LYS A 171 6.72 9.23 4.46
C LYS A 171 5.69 8.65 5.43
N VAL A 172 5.42 7.35 5.30
CA VAL A 172 4.51 6.62 6.18
C VAL A 172 5.39 5.83 7.14
N SER A 173 5.52 6.29 8.38
CA SER A 173 6.43 5.71 9.37
C SER A 173 5.92 4.35 9.85
N GLU A 174 4.61 4.23 10.06
CA GLU A 174 4.00 3.02 10.64
C GLU A 174 2.78 2.56 9.84
N ARG A 175 2.59 1.24 9.78
CA ARG A 175 1.40 0.65 9.16
C ARG A 175 0.25 0.61 10.17
N CYS A 176 -0.77 1.42 9.89
CA CYS A 176 -2.04 1.52 10.63
C CYS A 176 -2.76 0.18 10.96
N HIS A 177 -2.40 -0.92 10.31
CA HIS A 177 -2.95 -2.26 10.56
C HIS A 177 -1.84 -3.31 10.39
N GLN A 178 -1.12 -3.60 11.46
CA GLN A 178 -0.31 -4.81 11.56
C GLN A 178 -1.22 -6.02 11.82
N ARG A 179 -0.75 -7.22 11.47
CA ARG A 179 -1.46 -8.49 11.68
C ARG A 179 -0.55 -9.45 12.43
N ARG A 180 -1.18 -10.38 13.13
CA ARG A 180 -0.52 -11.55 13.72
C ARG A 180 -0.99 -12.79 12.99
N ALA A 181 -0.17 -13.82 12.95
CA ALA A 181 -0.66 -15.16 12.65
C ALA A 181 -1.54 -15.67 13.82
N LEU A 182 -2.47 -16.56 13.52
CA LEU A 182 -3.16 -17.36 14.53
C LEU A 182 -2.35 -18.64 14.78
N THR A 183 -2.30 -19.13 16.02
CA THR A 183 -1.71 -20.45 16.32
C THR A 183 -2.58 -21.58 15.76
N SER A 184 -2.05 -22.80 15.67
CA SER A 184 -2.81 -24.00 15.27
C SER A 184 -4.00 -24.27 16.20
N GLU A 185 -3.85 -23.97 17.49
CA GLU A 185 -4.91 -24.08 18.50
C GLU A 185 -5.98 -22.99 18.30
N GLU A 186 -5.57 -21.73 18.10
CA GLU A 186 -6.48 -20.63 17.78
C GLU A 186 -7.27 -20.90 16.49
N CYS A 187 -6.62 -21.43 15.44
CA CYS A 187 -7.29 -21.86 14.22
C CYS A 187 -8.36 -22.92 14.51
N THR A 188 -8.02 -23.94 15.31
CA THR A 188 -8.94 -25.02 15.69
C THR A 188 -10.12 -24.52 16.52
N LYS A 189 -9.87 -23.62 17.49
CA LYS A 189 -10.92 -22.98 18.29
C LYS A 189 -11.82 -22.09 17.43
N LEU A 190 -11.25 -21.27 16.55
CA LEU A 190 -11.97 -20.38 15.64
C LEU A 190 -12.95 -21.14 14.73
N LEU A 191 -12.52 -22.26 14.13
CA LEU A 191 -13.37 -23.07 13.26
C LEU A 191 -14.56 -23.68 14.03
N LYS A 192 -14.29 -24.26 15.21
CA LYS A 192 -15.32 -24.81 16.11
C LYS A 192 -16.32 -23.75 16.59
N ALA A 193 -15.86 -22.52 16.84
CA ALA A 193 -16.71 -21.40 17.22
C ALA A 193 -17.54 -20.90 16.03
N ALA A 194 -16.93 -20.72 14.85
CA ALA A 194 -17.59 -20.28 13.63
C ALA A 194 -18.79 -21.16 13.25
N ARG A 195 -18.65 -22.50 13.37
CA ARG A 195 -19.76 -23.45 13.17
C ARG A 195 -21.00 -23.12 14.01
N LYS A 196 -20.80 -22.60 15.23
CA LYS A 196 -21.86 -22.28 16.21
C LYS A 196 -22.35 -20.84 16.12
N CYS A 197 -21.70 -19.97 15.35
CA CYS A 197 -22.12 -18.57 15.22
C CYS A 197 -23.47 -18.44 14.52
N SER A 198 -24.25 -17.45 14.95
CA SER A 198 -25.49 -17.06 14.28
C SER A 198 -25.23 -16.68 12.81
N PRO A 199 -26.21 -16.91 11.91
CA PRO A 199 -26.05 -16.56 10.50
C PRO A 199 -25.77 -15.06 10.30
N LEU A 200 -24.77 -14.74 9.47
CA LEU A 200 -24.41 -13.35 9.15
C LEU A 200 -24.20 -13.18 7.65
N TYR A 201 -24.73 -12.10 7.08
CA TYR A 201 -24.74 -11.84 5.63
C TYR A 201 -25.36 -12.96 4.76
N GLY A 202 -26.21 -13.80 5.34
CA GLY A 202 -26.80 -14.97 4.66
C GLY A 202 -25.94 -16.23 4.67
N LEU A 203 -24.80 -16.23 5.38
CA LEU A 203 -23.97 -17.42 5.60
C LEU A 203 -24.28 -18.04 6.96
N SER A 204 -24.60 -19.33 6.99
CA SER A 204 -24.81 -20.07 8.24
C SER A 204 -23.49 -20.25 9.01
N GLY A 205 -23.55 -20.67 10.29
CA GLY A 205 -22.35 -21.02 11.05
C GLY A 205 -21.46 -22.06 10.34
N PRO A 206 -22.02 -23.19 9.84
CA PRO A 206 -21.28 -24.13 9.00
C PRO A 206 -20.65 -23.50 7.74
N ASP A 207 -21.33 -22.58 7.05
CA ASP A 207 -20.74 -21.91 5.88
C ASP A 207 -19.58 -20.98 6.28
N GLN A 208 -19.67 -20.33 7.45
CA GLN A 208 -18.60 -19.50 8.02
C GLN A 208 -17.38 -20.35 8.47
N GLU A 209 -17.62 -21.53 9.05
CA GLU A 209 -16.55 -22.53 9.33
C GLU A 209 -15.82 -22.89 8.04
N VAL A 210 -16.53 -23.28 6.98
CA VAL A 210 -15.88 -23.66 5.71
C VAL A 210 -15.19 -22.46 5.05
N LEU A 211 -15.75 -21.25 5.14
CA LEU A 211 -15.11 -20.02 4.66
C LEU A 211 -13.75 -19.79 5.30
N PHE A 212 -13.68 -19.90 6.64
CA PHE A 212 -12.44 -19.70 7.36
C PHE A 212 -11.45 -20.85 7.12
N LEU A 213 -11.93 -22.10 7.04
CA LEU A 213 -11.11 -23.27 6.73
C LEU A 213 -10.41 -23.13 5.38
N VAL A 214 -11.15 -22.76 4.32
CA VAL A 214 -10.58 -22.56 2.99
C VAL A 214 -9.61 -21.37 3.01
N ALA A 215 -9.96 -20.26 3.67
CA ALA A 215 -9.06 -19.11 3.79
C ALA A 215 -7.71 -19.45 4.48
N LEU A 216 -7.74 -20.29 5.51
CA LEU A 216 -6.54 -20.78 6.23
C LEU A 216 -5.70 -21.77 5.42
N ASN A 217 -6.32 -22.57 4.54
CA ASN A 217 -5.63 -23.60 3.74
C ASN A 217 -5.13 -23.12 2.37
N THR A 218 -5.52 -21.91 1.93
CA THR A 218 -5.22 -21.41 0.57
C THR A 218 -4.79 -19.95 0.49
N GLY A 219 -5.05 -19.17 1.55
CA GLY A 219 -4.82 -17.73 1.54
C GLY A 219 -5.61 -16.94 0.48
N PHE A 220 -6.71 -17.43 -0.08
CA PHE A 220 -7.55 -16.62 -0.98
C PHE A 220 -8.07 -15.35 -0.28
N ARG A 221 -8.18 -14.26 -1.03
CA ARG A 221 -8.66 -12.97 -0.51
C ARG A 221 -10.19 -13.03 -0.33
N ALA A 222 -10.74 -12.23 0.59
CA ALA A 222 -12.19 -12.15 0.83
C ALA A 222 -13.03 -11.98 -0.46
N THR A 223 -12.57 -11.12 -1.38
CA THR A 223 -13.22 -10.88 -2.68
C THR A 223 -13.07 -12.04 -3.66
N GLU A 224 -12.02 -12.85 -3.54
CA GLU A 224 -11.80 -14.05 -4.36
C GLU A 224 -12.73 -15.17 -3.87
N LEU A 225 -12.76 -15.39 -2.55
CA LEU A 225 -13.67 -16.33 -1.88
C LEU A 225 -15.14 -16.01 -2.21
N SER A 226 -15.59 -14.75 -2.15
CA SER A 226 -16.97 -14.37 -2.48
C SER A 226 -17.38 -14.62 -3.94
N HIS A 227 -16.43 -14.86 -4.84
CA HIS A 227 -16.71 -15.19 -6.24
C HIS A 227 -16.59 -16.69 -6.55
N MET A 228 -16.17 -17.52 -5.59
CA MET A 228 -16.02 -18.97 -5.78
C MET A 228 -17.37 -19.68 -5.97
N GLU A 229 -17.35 -20.64 -6.87
CA GLU A 229 -18.42 -21.60 -7.15
C GLU A 229 -17.95 -23.03 -6.87
N VAL A 230 -18.89 -23.97 -6.78
CA VAL A 230 -18.59 -25.41 -6.68
C VAL A 230 -17.68 -25.87 -7.84
N ALA A 231 -17.85 -25.31 -9.04
CA ALA A 231 -17.02 -25.57 -10.21
C ALA A 231 -15.54 -25.23 -10.05
N ASN A 232 -15.17 -24.37 -9.09
CA ASN A 232 -13.78 -23.98 -8.83
C ASN A 232 -13.00 -25.02 -8.00
N LEU A 233 -13.69 -25.99 -7.39
CA LEU A 233 -13.12 -27.00 -6.49
C LEU A 233 -12.80 -28.30 -7.27
N GLN A 234 -11.55 -28.45 -7.73
CA GLN A 234 -11.08 -29.67 -8.39
C GLN A 234 -10.58 -30.67 -7.34
N LEU A 235 -11.51 -31.29 -6.62
CA LEU A 235 -11.19 -32.19 -5.50
C LEU A 235 -10.97 -33.64 -5.91
N ALA A 236 -11.28 -34.00 -7.16
CA ALA A 236 -11.17 -35.36 -7.69
C ALA A 236 -9.82 -35.64 -8.39
N ASP A 237 -9.09 -34.58 -8.74
CA ASP A 237 -7.80 -34.61 -9.42
C ASP A 237 -6.70 -35.27 -8.54
N GLU A 238 -5.64 -35.78 -9.18
CA GLU A 238 -4.44 -36.33 -8.53
C GLU A 238 -3.81 -35.33 -7.54
N TYR A 239 -3.84 -34.05 -7.89
CA TYR A 239 -3.49 -32.93 -7.01
C TYR A 239 -4.75 -32.09 -6.73
N PRO A 240 -5.53 -32.41 -5.67
CA PRO A 240 -6.72 -31.68 -5.31
C PRO A 240 -6.41 -30.19 -5.13
N HIS A 241 -7.14 -29.32 -5.82
CA HIS A 241 -6.85 -27.90 -5.82
C HIS A 241 -8.10 -27.03 -6.00
N ILE A 242 -7.98 -25.75 -5.67
CA ILE A 242 -8.98 -24.74 -6.00
C ILE A 242 -8.42 -23.86 -7.12
N SER A 243 -9.15 -23.78 -8.24
CA SER A 243 -8.80 -22.94 -9.39
C SER A 243 -9.79 -21.79 -9.55
N LEU A 244 -9.30 -20.55 -9.55
CA LEU A 244 -10.03 -19.35 -9.97
C LEU A 244 -9.51 -18.85 -11.31
N SER A 245 -10.43 -18.59 -12.24
CA SER A 245 -10.11 -18.00 -13.55
C SER A 245 -9.64 -16.56 -13.43
N ALA A 246 -8.92 -16.08 -14.45
CA ALA A 246 -8.47 -14.69 -14.56
C ALA A 246 -9.57 -13.64 -14.31
N SER A 247 -10.81 -13.89 -14.74
CA SER A 247 -11.94 -12.98 -14.51
C SER A 247 -12.39 -12.90 -13.05
N GLN A 248 -12.09 -13.93 -12.25
CA GLN A 248 -12.44 -14.02 -10.83
C GLN A 248 -11.30 -13.52 -9.89
N THR A 249 -10.06 -13.39 -10.38
CA THR A 249 -8.93 -12.91 -9.59
C THR A 249 -8.70 -11.41 -9.76
N LYS A 250 -8.14 -10.76 -8.72
CA LYS A 250 -7.88 -9.32 -8.73
C LYS A 250 -6.83 -8.90 -9.77
N ASN A 251 -5.91 -9.79 -10.12
CA ASN A 251 -4.76 -9.48 -10.96
C ASN A 251 -4.94 -9.84 -12.44
N ARG A 252 -6.05 -10.51 -12.81
CA ARG A 252 -6.24 -11.18 -14.11
C ARG A 252 -5.30 -12.38 -14.36
N ASP A 253 -4.60 -12.86 -13.33
CA ASP A 253 -3.83 -14.11 -13.35
C ASP A 253 -4.73 -15.29 -12.94
N GLU A 254 -4.60 -16.46 -13.57
CA GLU A 254 -5.24 -17.69 -13.05
C GLU A 254 -4.63 -18.06 -11.68
N ALA A 255 -5.48 -18.52 -10.75
CA ALA A 255 -5.04 -18.89 -9.40
C ALA A 255 -5.42 -20.33 -9.07
N ARG A 256 -4.46 -21.25 -9.24
CA ARG A 256 -4.55 -22.65 -8.79
C ARG A 256 -3.77 -22.82 -7.49
N ILE A 257 -4.46 -23.18 -6.41
CA ILE A 257 -3.85 -23.44 -5.10
C ILE A 257 -4.15 -24.89 -4.67
N PRO A 258 -3.13 -25.75 -4.55
CA PRO A 258 -3.29 -27.11 -4.05
C PRO A 258 -3.81 -27.16 -2.60
N LEU A 259 -4.56 -28.20 -2.28
CA LEU A 259 -5.02 -28.53 -0.94
C LEU A 259 -4.17 -29.69 -0.40
N ARG A 260 -3.31 -29.40 0.58
CA ARG A 260 -2.33 -30.36 1.13
C ARG A 260 -2.97 -31.43 2.03
N ASP A 261 -4.07 -31.10 2.72
CA ASP A 261 -4.67 -31.96 3.74
C ASP A 261 -5.81 -32.83 3.15
N PRO A 262 -5.67 -34.17 3.11
CA PRO A 262 -6.71 -35.07 2.60
C PRO A 262 -8.02 -35.00 3.40
N GLY A 263 -7.96 -34.72 4.71
CA GLY A 263 -9.13 -34.54 5.57
C GLY A 263 -9.91 -33.28 5.19
N VAL A 264 -9.23 -32.19 4.85
CA VAL A 264 -9.87 -30.98 4.30
C VAL A 264 -10.50 -31.27 2.94
N VAL A 265 -9.82 -32.03 2.06
CA VAL A 265 -10.38 -32.44 0.76
C VAL A 265 -11.65 -33.30 0.94
N GLN A 266 -11.62 -34.28 1.84
CA GLN A 266 -12.78 -35.13 2.14
C GLN A 266 -13.95 -34.34 2.74
N PHE A 267 -13.67 -33.44 3.69
CA PHE A 267 -14.66 -32.55 4.28
C PHE A 267 -15.32 -31.63 3.24
N LEU A 268 -14.52 -31.04 2.34
CA LEU A 268 -15.04 -30.21 1.26
C LEU A 268 -15.89 -31.02 0.27
N LYS A 269 -15.48 -32.25 -0.10
CA LYS A 269 -16.28 -33.17 -0.92
C LYS A 269 -17.66 -33.43 -0.30
N ALA A 270 -17.71 -33.70 1.01
CA ALA A 270 -18.97 -33.90 1.72
C ALA A 270 -19.83 -32.62 1.78
N TRP A 271 -19.22 -31.45 2.02
CA TRP A 271 -19.95 -30.17 2.12
C TRP A 271 -20.49 -29.64 0.78
N ILE A 272 -19.91 -30.05 -0.36
CA ILE A 272 -20.44 -29.72 -1.71
C ILE A 272 -21.35 -30.80 -2.32
N ALA A 273 -21.52 -31.94 -1.66
CA ALA A 273 -22.36 -33.03 -2.17
C ALA A 273 -23.79 -32.53 -2.46
N GLY A 274 -24.30 -32.81 -3.66
CA GLY A 274 -25.62 -32.36 -4.12
C GLY A 274 -25.73 -30.89 -4.53
N LYS A 275 -24.70 -30.05 -4.35
CA LYS A 275 -24.71 -28.65 -4.83
C LYS A 275 -24.39 -28.59 -6.34
N PRO A 276 -25.12 -27.80 -7.15
CA PRO A 276 -24.83 -27.69 -8.58
C PRO A 276 -23.51 -26.94 -8.82
N ARG A 277 -22.81 -27.27 -9.90
CA ARG A 277 -21.46 -26.72 -10.20
C ARG A 277 -21.42 -25.18 -10.23
N SER A 278 -22.47 -24.51 -10.68
CA SER A 278 -22.58 -23.05 -10.74
C SER A 278 -23.00 -22.37 -9.42
N ALA A 279 -23.28 -23.13 -8.35
CA ALA A 279 -23.64 -22.52 -7.07
C ALA A 279 -22.44 -21.79 -6.45
N LYS A 280 -22.65 -20.54 -6.05
CA LYS A 280 -21.70 -19.79 -5.20
C LYS A 280 -21.54 -20.49 -3.87
N LEU A 281 -20.29 -20.65 -3.43
CA LEU A 281 -19.96 -21.27 -2.13
C LEU A 281 -20.36 -20.39 -0.95
N TRP A 282 -20.15 -19.07 -1.09
CA TRP A 282 -20.48 -18.07 -0.07
C TRP A 282 -21.19 -16.87 -0.71
N PRO A 283 -22.50 -17.00 -1.03
CA PRO A 283 -23.27 -15.96 -1.70
C PRO A 283 -23.43 -14.69 -0.84
N GLY A 284 -24.03 -13.66 -1.43
CA GLY A 284 -24.29 -12.37 -0.78
C GLY A 284 -23.21 -11.32 -1.00
N ASN A 285 -23.36 -10.16 -0.34
CA ASN A 285 -22.51 -8.99 -0.57
C ASN A 285 -21.37 -8.83 0.45
N TRP A 286 -21.13 -9.82 1.32
CA TRP A 286 -20.26 -9.74 2.50
C TRP A 286 -18.85 -9.24 2.20
N ALA A 287 -18.23 -9.62 1.08
CA ALA A 287 -16.90 -9.12 0.73
C ALA A 287 -16.95 -7.65 0.26
N LYS A 288 -17.98 -7.28 -0.53
CA LYS A 288 -18.20 -5.91 -1.03
C LYS A 288 -18.51 -4.94 0.12
N SER A 289 -19.32 -5.36 1.09
CA SER A 289 -19.67 -4.59 2.29
C SER A 289 -18.60 -4.62 3.39
N ARG A 290 -17.43 -5.23 3.14
CA ARG A 290 -16.33 -5.47 4.12
C ARG A 290 -16.78 -6.27 5.36
N GLY A 291 -17.87 -7.02 5.23
CA GLY A 291 -18.48 -7.87 6.24
C GLY A 291 -17.60 -9.02 6.74
N GLY A 292 -16.56 -9.44 6.01
CA GLY A 292 -15.60 -10.45 6.48
C GLY A 292 -15.00 -10.12 7.86
N GLY A 293 -14.67 -8.84 8.11
CA GLY A 293 -14.19 -8.40 9.43
C GLY A 293 -15.27 -8.34 10.51
N LYS A 294 -16.56 -8.38 10.15
CA LYS A 294 -17.68 -8.53 11.09
C LYS A 294 -18.09 -9.99 11.30
N MET A 295 -17.82 -10.90 10.36
CA MET A 295 -18.06 -12.35 10.52
C MET A 295 -17.02 -13.00 11.44
N ILE A 296 -15.73 -12.67 11.28
CA ILE A 296 -14.68 -13.30 12.09
C ILE A 296 -14.73 -12.87 13.56
N LYS A 297 -15.20 -11.66 13.87
CA LYS A 297 -15.19 -11.11 15.24
C LYS A 297 -16.02 -11.92 16.25
N PRO A 298 -17.33 -12.21 16.02
CA PRO A 298 -18.11 -13.07 16.90
C PRO A 298 -17.51 -14.47 17.08
N ALA A 299 -16.88 -15.02 16.05
CA ALA A 299 -16.23 -16.33 16.12
C ALA A 299 -14.94 -16.31 16.95
N LEU A 300 -14.16 -15.22 16.90
CA LEU A 300 -12.99 -15.01 17.77
C LEU A 300 -13.42 -14.80 19.23
N GLU A 301 -14.45 -14.00 19.47
CA GLU A 301 -15.03 -13.74 20.79
C GLU A 301 -15.56 -15.03 21.44
N ALA A 302 -16.36 -15.81 20.70
CA ALA A 302 -16.86 -17.12 21.15
C ALA A 302 -15.77 -18.22 21.25
N ALA A 303 -14.57 -17.96 20.72
CA ALA A 303 -13.40 -18.84 20.84
C ALA A 303 -12.41 -18.38 21.93
N GLU A 304 -12.72 -17.29 22.64
CA GLU A 304 -11.83 -16.62 23.62
C GLU A 304 -10.48 -16.18 23.01
N ILE A 305 -10.47 -15.83 21.72
CA ILE A 305 -9.27 -15.42 20.98
C ILE A 305 -9.19 -13.88 20.95
N PRO A 306 -8.15 -13.25 21.52
CA PRO A 306 -7.98 -11.80 21.46
C PRO A 306 -7.86 -11.29 20.01
N TYR A 307 -8.76 -10.39 19.63
CA TYR A 307 -8.77 -9.77 18.29
C TYR A 307 -7.50 -8.93 18.02
N GLU A 308 -6.89 -8.37 19.05
CA GLU A 308 -5.70 -7.52 18.97
C GLU A 308 -4.73 -7.87 20.10
N VAL A 309 -3.45 -8.09 19.74
CA VAL A 309 -2.33 -8.39 20.65
C VAL A 309 -1.14 -7.59 20.16
N ASP A 310 -0.45 -6.83 21.02
CA ASP A 310 0.67 -5.95 20.66
C ASP A 310 0.38 -4.97 19.50
N GLY A 311 -0.87 -4.49 19.37
CA GLY A 311 -1.31 -3.66 18.24
C GLY A 311 -1.46 -4.41 16.90
N ARG A 312 -1.30 -5.74 16.89
CA ARG A 312 -1.44 -6.63 15.73
C ARG A 312 -2.78 -7.34 15.75
N LYS A 313 -3.49 -7.32 14.63
CA LYS A 313 -4.92 -7.72 14.54
C LYS A 313 -5.13 -9.09 13.90
N ALA A 314 -6.01 -9.88 14.49
CA ALA A 314 -6.58 -11.11 13.93
C ALA A 314 -7.82 -10.77 13.06
N ASP A 315 -7.68 -9.88 12.08
CA ASP A 315 -8.78 -9.58 11.14
C ASP A 315 -9.00 -10.71 10.12
N PHE A 316 -10.03 -10.63 9.27
CA PHE A 316 -10.29 -11.69 8.27
C PHE A 316 -9.08 -11.94 7.33
N HIS A 317 -8.26 -10.92 7.10
CA HIS A 317 -7.05 -11.05 6.27
C HIS A 317 -5.87 -11.65 7.06
N ALA A 318 -5.96 -11.76 8.38
CA ALA A 318 -5.05 -12.55 9.20
C ALA A 318 -5.17 -14.06 8.95
N LEU A 319 -6.29 -14.57 8.42
CA LEU A 319 -6.40 -15.97 7.98
C LEU A 319 -5.41 -16.27 6.84
N ARG A 320 -5.36 -15.37 5.85
CA ARG A 320 -4.36 -15.43 4.77
C ARG A 320 -2.94 -15.17 5.28
N TYR A 321 -2.77 -14.28 6.26
CA TYR A 321 -1.47 -14.06 6.89
C TYR A 321 -0.95 -15.36 7.54
N THR A 322 -1.82 -16.03 8.30
CA THR A 322 -1.58 -17.33 8.96
C THR A 322 -1.22 -18.42 7.95
N PHE A 323 -1.93 -18.53 6.81
CA PHE A 323 -1.54 -19.44 5.72
C PHE A 323 -0.09 -19.23 5.27
N ILE A 324 0.31 -17.98 5.01
CA ILE A 324 1.65 -17.64 4.54
C ILE A 324 2.70 -17.89 5.63
N THR A 325 2.42 -17.53 6.88
CA THR A 325 3.28 -17.84 8.03
C THR A 325 3.47 -19.35 8.19
N ASN A 326 2.41 -20.15 8.08
CA ASN A 326 2.46 -21.61 8.23
C ASN A 326 3.32 -22.27 7.15
N LEU A 327 3.30 -21.79 5.90
CA LEU A 327 4.20 -22.28 4.86
C LEU A 327 5.68 -22.00 5.21
N ILE A 328 6.00 -20.81 5.71
CA ILE A 328 7.37 -20.46 6.11
C ILE A 328 7.81 -21.27 7.34
N LYS A 329 6.93 -21.46 8.33
CA LYS A 329 7.17 -22.35 9.48
C LYS A 329 7.38 -23.82 9.06
N ALA A 330 6.76 -24.26 7.97
CA ALA A 330 7.00 -25.57 7.36
C ALA A 330 8.36 -25.68 6.63
N GLY A 331 9.06 -24.55 6.41
CA GLY A 331 10.37 -24.51 5.75
C GLY A 331 10.33 -24.21 4.25
N GLU A 332 9.17 -23.81 3.71
CA GLU A 332 9.01 -23.51 2.29
C GLU A 332 9.85 -22.31 1.84
N THR A 333 10.40 -22.36 0.63
CA THR A 333 11.25 -21.27 0.12
C THR A 333 10.44 -19.99 -0.13
N PRO A 334 11.02 -18.79 0.04
CA PRO A 334 10.32 -17.52 -0.19
C PRO A 334 9.65 -17.42 -1.56
N ALA A 335 10.24 -18.04 -2.58
CA ALA A 335 9.73 -18.08 -3.95
C ALA A 335 8.46 -18.95 -4.08
N TYR A 336 8.43 -20.15 -3.49
CA TYR A 336 7.21 -20.98 -3.47
C TYR A 336 6.10 -20.30 -2.67
N VAL A 337 6.44 -19.73 -1.51
CA VAL A 337 5.48 -18.99 -0.68
C VAL A 337 4.95 -17.76 -1.41
N GLN A 338 5.77 -17.02 -2.16
CA GLN A 338 5.33 -15.89 -2.98
C GLN A 338 4.35 -16.33 -4.09
N ARG A 339 4.62 -17.47 -4.76
CA ARG A 339 3.75 -18.04 -5.79
C ARG A 339 2.41 -18.49 -5.21
N LEU A 340 2.40 -19.27 -4.12
CA LEU A 340 1.17 -19.70 -3.43
C LEU A 340 0.38 -18.50 -2.87
N ALA A 341 1.06 -17.52 -2.28
CA ALA A 341 0.42 -16.28 -1.86
C ALA A 341 -0.13 -15.49 -3.05
N ARG A 342 0.41 -15.61 -4.26
CA ARG A 342 0.13 -14.74 -5.42
C ARG A 342 0.42 -13.28 -5.06
N HIS A 343 1.67 -13.06 -4.64
CA HIS A 343 2.27 -11.77 -4.35
C HIS A 343 3.13 -11.29 -5.53
N SER A 344 2.81 -10.13 -6.11
CA SER A 344 3.57 -9.51 -7.21
C SER A 344 4.94 -8.96 -6.79
N ASP A 345 5.18 -8.85 -5.48
CA ASP A 345 6.39 -8.29 -4.88
C ASP A 345 6.77 -9.18 -3.69
N ILE A 346 8.00 -9.70 -3.68
CA ILE A 346 8.50 -10.60 -2.63
C ILE A 346 8.56 -9.91 -1.26
N ASN A 347 8.68 -8.57 -1.23
CA ASN A 347 8.58 -7.78 0.00
C ASN A 347 7.18 -7.81 0.62
N LEU A 348 6.16 -8.37 -0.05
CA LEU A 348 4.87 -8.70 0.57
C LEU A 348 4.95 -9.98 1.40
N THR A 349 5.74 -10.96 0.94
CA THR A 349 5.98 -12.25 1.62
C THR A 349 6.94 -12.08 2.81
N TYR A 350 8.02 -11.31 2.65
CA TYR A 350 8.98 -11.06 3.75
C TYR A 350 8.39 -10.38 5.00
N ARG A 351 7.17 -9.85 4.92
CA ARG A 351 6.47 -9.20 6.05
C ARG A 351 5.95 -10.16 7.13
N VAL A 352 5.98 -11.46 6.89
CA VAL A 352 5.47 -12.45 7.87
C VAL A 352 6.58 -13.11 8.69
N TYR A 353 7.84 -12.82 8.38
CA TYR A 353 9.00 -13.33 9.12
C TYR A 353 9.10 -12.72 10.54
N SER A 354 8.34 -11.66 10.83
CA SER A 354 8.15 -11.09 12.17
C SER A 354 7.45 -12.04 13.15
N ASP A 355 6.83 -13.12 12.66
CA ASP A 355 6.05 -14.08 13.46
C ASP A 355 6.78 -15.44 13.59
N LEU A 356 8.08 -15.45 13.28
CA LEU A 356 8.98 -16.56 13.60
C LEU A 356 9.56 -16.37 15.00
N GLY A 357 9.28 -17.32 15.90
CA GLY A 357 9.88 -17.39 17.22
C GLY A 357 11.14 -18.24 17.23
N LEU A 358 11.78 -18.34 18.41
CA LEU A 358 13.00 -19.14 18.61
C LEU A 358 12.81 -20.60 18.20
N GLU A 359 11.65 -21.19 18.49
CA GLU A 359 11.30 -22.58 18.11
C GLU A 359 11.27 -22.76 16.59
N ASP A 360 10.73 -21.80 15.84
CA ASP A 360 10.70 -21.87 14.37
C ASP A 360 12.10 -21.79 13.77
N LEU A 361 12.97 -20.97 14.37
CA LEU A 361 14.38 -20.86 13.98
C LEU A 361 15.14 -22.16 14.30
N TYR A 362 14.93 -22.74 15.49
CA TYR A 362 15.53 -23.99 15.92
C TYR A 362 15.12 -25.17 15.03
N HIS A 363 13.82 -25.34 14.76
CA HIS A 363 13.32 -26.32 13.79
C HIS A 363 13.84 -26.07 12.37
N GLY A 364 14.00 -24.79 11.97
CA GLY A 364 14.64 -24.43 10.70
C GLY A 364 16.09 -24.93 10.62
N MET A 365 16.88 -24.73 11.68
CA MET A 365 18.25 -25.25 11.79
C MET A 365 18.31 -26.78 11.75
N LEU A 366 17.39 -27.48 12.44
CA LEU A 366 17.33 -28.95 12.43
C LEU A 366 17.10 -29.52 11.02
N ARG A 367 16.29 -28.84 10.18
CA ARG A 367 16.07 -29.23 8.77
C ARG A 367 17.28 -28.94 7.86
N SER A 368 18.19 -28.06 8.26
CA SER A 368 19.33 -27.60 7.47
C SER A 368 20.60 -28.46 7.63
N ARG A 369 20.50 -29.68 8.18
CA ARG A 369 21.67 -30.46 8.62
C ARG A 369 22.61 -30.88 7.49
N GLN A 370 23.76 -30.20 7.43
CA GLN A 370 25.04 -30.86 7.70
C GLN A 370 25.67 -30.19 8.91
N THR A 371 25.98 -30.96 9.95
CA THR A 371 26.65 -30.48 11.16
C THR A 371 27.83 -31.42 11.46
N PRO A 372 29.08 -31.05 11.11
CA PRO A 372 30.24 -31.85 11.49
C PRO A 372 30.36 -31.83 13.01
N HIS A 373 30.29 -33.01 13.63
CA HIS A 373 30.62 -33.21 15.04
C HIS A 373 31.95 -33.95 15.08
N SER A 374 32.90 -33.48 15.88
CA SER A 374 34.09 -34.25 16.19
C SER A 374 33.67 -35.49 17.00
N GLN A 375 33.88 -36.68 16.46
CA GLN A 375 33.80 -37.91 17.24
C GLN A 375 35.00 -38.00 18.18
N THR A 376 34.92 -37.31 19.31
CA THR A 376 35.88 -37.47 20.42
C THR A 376 35.32 -38.47 21.42
N GLY A 377 35.63 -39.74 21.16
CA GLY A 377 35.80 -40.83 22.11
C GLY A 377 34.73 -41.06 23.18
N GLU A 378 33.97 -42.16 23.04
CA GLU A 378 33.62 -42.98 24.19
C GLU A 378 33.62 -44.46 23.80
N SER A 379 34.09 -45.31 24.72
CA SER A 379 34.56 -46.66 24.44
C SER A 379 33.44 -47.67 24.24
N GLN A 380 33.62 -48.61 23.31
CA GLN A 380 33.01 -49.94 23.40
C GLN A 380 34.06 -51.02 23.21
N GLU A 381 34.45 -51.65 24.31
CA GLU A 381 34.97 -53.01 24.28
C GLU A 381 33.88 -53.93 23.75
N ASN A 382 34.16 -54.73 22.71
CA ASN A 382 33.71 -56.12 22.70
C ASN A 382 34.37 -57.00 21.61
N SER A 383 34.55 -58.27 21.98
CA SER A 383 34.71 -59.45 21.12
C SER A 383 35.85 -59.44 20.07
N LEU A 384 37.03 -59.86 20.52
CA LEU A 384 37.91 -60.73 19.71
C LEU A 384 37.52 -62.20 19.98
N GLN A 385 37.20 -62.95 18.92
CA GLN A 385 37.21 -64.41 18.91
C GLN A 385 38.20 -64.88 17.83
N GLU A 386 38.92 -65.96 18.12
CA GLU A 386 40.07 -66.43 17.36
C GLU A 386 39.71 -67.17 16.06
N GLN A 387 40.56 -66.99 15.05
CA GLN A 387 41.06 -67.96 14.03
C GLN A 387 41.60 -67.16 12.82
N GLY A 388 42.74 -67.45 12.20
CA GLY A 388 43.79 -68.42 12.53
C GLY A 388 44.75 -68.63 11.34
N ASP A 389 46.06 -68.50 11.59
CA ASP A 389 47.19 -69.14 10.88
C ASP A 389 47.75 -68.56 9.54
N LYS A 390 49.08 -68.66 9.43
CA LYS A 390 50.02 -68.59 8.26
C LYS A 390 50.41 -67.26 7.57
N SER A 391 51.56 -66.75 8.02
CA SER A 391 52.70 -66.19 7.23
C SER A 391 53.20 -67.18 6.13
N PRO A 392 54.08 -66.84 5.15
CA PRO A 392 55.16 -65.84 5.29
C PRO A 392 55.69 -65.05 4.05
N ASP A 393 56.72 -64.26 4.34
CA ASP A 393 57.90 -63.87 3.55
C ASP A 393 57.94 -62.62 2.63
N ASP A 394 59.18 -62.11 2.58
CA ASP A 394 59.88 -61.12 1.75
C ASP A 394 59.60 -59.59 1.86
N GLN A 395 60.63 -58.91 2.40
CA GLN A 395 61.12 -57.59 2.01
C GLN A 395 62.10 -57.72 0.80
N PRO A 396 62.79 -56.66 0.29
CA PRO A 396 62.69 -55.21 0.51
C PRO A 396 62.62 -54.41 -0.83
N ASP A 397 63.11 -53.17 -0.77
CA ASP A 397 63.81 -52.40 -1.83
C ASP A 397 63.05 -51.39 -2.71
N ASP A 398 63.19 -50.13 -2.26
CA ASP A 398 64.08 -49.11 -2.84
C ASP A 398 63.75 -48.32 -4.11
N SER A 399 63.99 -47.00 -3.96
CA SER A 399 64.48 -46.05 -4.97
C SER A 399 63.50 -45.62 -6.10
N ASN A 400 63.13 -44.36 -6.30
CA ASN A 400 63.86 -43.07 -6.45
C ASN A 400 63.50 -42.49 -7.86
N SER A 401 63.73 -41.18 -8.06
CA SER A 401 63.76 -40.46 -9.35
C SER A 401 62.41 -40.29 -10.08
N SER A 402 61.85 -39.07 -10.10
CA SER A 402 62.02 -38.01 -11.14
C SER A 402 61.02 -38.18 -12.31
N GLU A 403 60.52 -37.16 -13.01
CA GLU A 403 61.10 -35.84 -13.29
C GLU A 403 60.04 -34.89 -13.90
N SER A 404 60.08 -33.57 -13.59
CA SER A 404 59.46 -32.47 -14.37
C SER A 404 57.91 -32.50 -14.59
N VAL A 405 57.18 -31.43 -14.91
CA VAL A 405 57.48 -30.17 -15.62
C VAL A 405 56.92 -28.95 -14.88
N ALA A 406 57.55 -27.79 -15.08
CA ALA A 406 57.30 -26.55 -14.34
C ALA A 406 56.25 -25.61 -14.99
N GLN A 407 55.94 -24.54 -14.25
CA GLN A 407 55.41 -23.23 -14.71
C GLN A 407 53.96 -23.22 -15.25
N ASN A 408 53.05 -22.45 -14.64
CA ASN A 408 53.17 -20.99 -14.60
C ASN A 408 52.75 -20.34 -13.29
N VAL A 409 53.46 -19.27 -12.93
CA VAL A 409 53.20 -18.34 -11.83
C VAL A 409 52.97 -16.95 -12.41
N ALA A 410 51.89 -16.27 -12.00
CA ALA A 410 51.75 -14.81 -11.92
C ALA A 410 50.33 -14.45 -11.45
N HIS A 411 50.10 -13.47 -10.57
CA HIS A 411 50.96 -12.80 -9.59
C HIS A 411 50.04 -12.03 -8.62
N PHE A 412 50.43 -11.93 -7.34
CA PHE A 412 50.36 -10.75 -6.43
C PHE A 412 49.13 -9.79 -6.42
N SER A 413 48.74 -9.18 -5.30
CA SER A 413 49.13 -9.32 -3.88
C SER A 413 48.22 -8.41 -3.02
N ASP A 414 48.28 -8.60 -1.71
CA ASP A 414 47.62 -7.77 -0.69
C ASP A 414 48.07 -6.31 -0.64
N SER A 415 47.27 -5.45 0.01
CA SER A 415 47.79 -4.38 0.87
C SER A 415 46.73 -3.89 1.87
N GLU A 416 46.96 -4.17 3.15
CA GLU A 416 46.78 -3.33 4.37
C GLU A 416 45.48 -2.49 4.55
N GLY A 417 44.86 -2.39 5.73
CA GLY A 417 45.39 -2.47 7.09
C GLY A 417 45.49 -1.07 7.69
N LEU A 418 44.79 -0.78 8.80
CA LEU A 418 45.07 0.33 9.74
C LEU A 418 44.15 0.24 10.98
N SER A 419 44.66 0.62 12.15
CA SER A 419 44.04 0.46 13.47
C SER A 419 43.65 1.79 14.16
N SER A 420 42.96 1.67 15.30
CA SER A 420 42.65 2.70 16.32
C SER A 420 43.77 3.73 16.59
N SER A 421 43.50 4.98 16.99
CA SER A 421 43.01 5.34 18.35
C SER A 421 42.90 6.88 18.55
N SER A 422 42.18 7.34 19.61
CA SER A 422 42.43 8.52 20.51
C SER A 422 43.24 9.74 19.95
N ASP A 423 42.87 11.02 20.02
CA ASP A 423 42.58 11.89 21.20
C ASP A 423 43.01 13.36 20.82
N VAL A 424 42.77 14.50 21.50
CA VAL A 424 41.86 14.96 22.59
C VAL A 424 41.75 16.52 22.53
N THR A 425 41.15 17.17 23.55
CA THR A 425 40.99 18.64 23.82
C THR A 425 40.07 19.49 22.91
N GLY A 426 39.30 20.46 23.45
CA GLY A 426 39.02 20.74 24.87
C GLY A 426 38.37 22.12 25.14
N GLY A 427 37.65 22.22 26.27
CA GLY A 427 37.19 23.47 26.90
C GLY A 427 35.91 24.13 26.32
N ASP A 428 35.03 24.75 27.12
CA ASP A 428 35.04 24.86 28.60
C ASP A 428 33.68 25.42 29.11
N LYS A 429 33.25 25.00 30.33
CA LYS A 429 32.51 25.80 31.35
C LYS A 429 31.01 26.15 31.15
N ASP A 430 30.15 26.22 32.19
CA ASP A 430 30.22 25.88 33.63
C ASP A 430 28.79 25.71 34.22
N ASP A 431 28.65 25.00 35.37
CA ASP A 431 27.71 25.21 36.51
C ASP A 431 26.16 25.27 36.33
N GLU A 432 25.28 24.90 37.29
CA GLU A 432 25.34 23.98 38.44
C GLU A 432 23.90 23.52 38.82
N ASP A 433 23.81 22.64 39.83
CA ASP A 433 22.73 21.87 40.47
C ASP A 433 21.28 22.45 40.65
N SER A 434 20.36 21.54 41.04
CA SER A 434 19.11 21.71 41.83
C SER A 434 17.77 21.26 41.20
N ARG A 435 17.26 20.14 41.72
CA ARG A 435 15.82 19.74 41.80
C ARG A 435 15.05 20.72 42.73
N PRO A 436 13.68 20.78 42.80
CA PRO A 436 12.77 19.60 42.74
C PRO A 436 11.28 19.76 42.27
N GLN A 437 10.64 18.58 42.20
CA GLN A 437 9.26 18.26 42.64
C GLN A 437 7.97 18.56 41.83
N LYS A 438 6.97 17.74 42.20
CA LYS A 438 5.63 17.51 41.64
C LYS A 438 4.60 18.50 42.20
N ASP A 439 3.49 18.71 41.48
CA ASP A 439 2.14 18.29 41.91
C ASP A 439 1.12 18.48 40.76
N LYS A 440 0.32 17.47 40.40
CA LYS A 440 -1.00 17.09 40.96
C LYS A 440 -2.05 18.20 40.93
N HIS A 441 -3.11 17.97 40.17
CA HIS A 441 -4.46 18.44 40.52
C HIS A 441 -5.49 17.34 40.20
N SER A 442 -6.40 17.12 41.15
CA SER A 442 -7.40 16.06 41.14
C SER A 442 -8.82 16.64 41.16
N THR A 443 -9.80 15.80 40.81
CA THR A 443 -11.26 16.02 40.90
C THR A 443 -11.73 16.42 42.31
N PRO A 444 -12.92 17.04 42.45
CA PRO A 444 -14.14 16.27 42.76
C PRO A 444 -15.34 16.71 41.89
N GLN A 445 -16.27 15.85 41.45
CA GLN A 445 -17.07 14.79 42.10
C GLN A 445 -18.34 15.32 42.80
N SER A 446 -19.46 14.73 42.39
CA SER A 446 -20.84 15.14 42.64
C SER A 446 -21.29 15.14 44.11
N GLN A 447 -22.31 15.95 44.41
CA GLN A 447 -23.30 15.68 45.46
C GLN A 447 -24.74 15.98 45.00
N LYS A 448 -25.71 15.39 45.70
CA LYS A 448 -27.14 15.31 45.37
C LYS A 448 -27.96 16.43 46.03
N ALA A 449 -29.08 16.80 45.40
CA ALA A 449 -30.31 17.31 46.04
C ALA A 449 -31.45 17.19 45.01
N THR A 450 -32.38 16.23 45.12
CA THR A 450 -33.71 16.34 45.79
C THR A 450 -34.62 17.45 45.25
N GLY A 451 -35.78 17.06 44.70
CA GLY A 451 -36.82 17.98 44.23
C GLY A 451 -37.98 17.22 43.60
N ASP A 452 -39.10 17.16 44.30
CA ASP A 452 -40.22 16.24 44.04
C ASP A 452 -41.23 16.71 42.98
N ASN A 453 -42.11 15.75 42.63
CA ASN A 453 -43.52 15.91 42.28
C ASN A 453 -43.99 16.37 40.88
N SER A 454 -44.76 15.45 40.28
CA SER A 454 -46.11 15.68 39.70
C SER A 454 -46.21 16.42 38.35
N SER A 455 -47.21 16.20 37.48
CA SER A 455 -48.25 15.16 37.36
C SER A 455 -48.94 15.31 35.99
N CYS A 456 -49.36 14.20 35.37
CA CYS A 456 -50.37 14.17 34.29
C CYS A 456 -50.03 14.94 32.97
N ARG A 457 -50.68 14.69 31.82
CA ARG A 457 -51.74 13.71 31.49
C ARG A 457 -51.58 13.28 30.03
N SER A 458 -52.07 12.08 29.71
CA SER A 458 -52.34 11.63 28.35
C SER A 458 -53.31 12.56 27.61
N MET A 459 -53.12 12.73 26.30
CA MET A 459 -54.26 12.61 25.38
C MET A 459 -53.84 12.20 23.96
N SER A 460 -54.51 11.17 23.46
CA SER A 460 -54.49 10.73 22.08
C SER A 460 -55.56 11.47 21.26
N GLN A 461 -55.36 11.60 19.95
CA GLN A 461 -56.43 11.40 18.97
C GLN A 461 -55.89 11.25 17.53
N GLN A 462 -56.74 10.69 16.65
CA GLN A 462 -56.41 10.18 15.31
C GLN A 462 -56.92 11.11 14.18
N LYS A 463 -56.64 10.68 12.93
CA LYS A 463 -57.25 11.11 11.64
C LYS A 463 -56.66 12.41 11.03
N GLN A 464 -56.57 12.58 9.71
CA GLN A 464 -57.03 11.75 8.58
C GLN A 464 -56.20 11.94 7.28
N LYS A 465 -56.37 11.04 6.32
CA LYS A 465 -55.77 11.03 4.96
C LYS A 465 -55.98 12.34 4.17
N ARG A 466 -55.01 12.69 3.30
CA ARG A 466 -55.26 13.12 1.90
C ARG A 466 -54.05 12.82 1.00
N ARG A 467 -54.27 12.84 -0.33
CA ARG A 467 -53.39 12.27 -1.39
C ARG A 467 -52.55 13.33 -2.11
N GLY A 468 -51.42 12.90 -2.67
CA GLY A 468 -50.93 13.34 -4.00
C GLY A 468 -49.81 14.39 -4.01
N GLY A 469 -48.79 14.18 -4.86
CA GLY A 469 -47.74 15.16 -5.17
C GLY A 469 -46.35 14.51 -5.38
N ASP A 470 -45.96 14.29 -6.64
CA ASP A 470 -44.63 13.78 -7.01
C ASP A 470 -43.51 14.82 -6.81
N SER A 471 -42.34 14.37 -6.35
CA SER A 471 -41.03 15.02 -6.56
C SER A 471 -39.87 14.05 -6.26
N PRO A 472 -38.70 14.19 -6.92
CA PRO A 472 -37.72 13.11 -7.06
C PRO A 472 -36.76 12.93 -5.87
N PRO A 473 -36.12 11.75 -5.71
CA PRO A 473 -35.31 11.43 -4.55
C PRO A 473 -33.95 12.13 -4.52
N GLY A 474 -33.64 12.73 -3.37
CA GLY A 474 -32.35 13.34 -3.08
C GLY A 474 -31.20 12.34 -2.87
N TRP A 475 -29.99 12.85 -3.03
CA TRP A 475 -28.72 12.14 -3.01
C TRP A 475 -28.44 11.39 -1.70
N PHE A 476 -28.10 10.10 -1.80
CA PHE A 476 -27.63 9.29 -0.67
C PHE A 476 -26.18 9.62 -0.27
N GLN A 477 -25.95 9.84 1.02
CA GLN A 477 -24.61 9.89 1.61
C GLN A 477 -24.12 8.49 2.01
N THR A 478 -22.94 8.09 1.53
CA THR A 478 -22.05 7.05 2.12
C THR A 478 -20.58 7.37 1.83
#